data_AF-A0A561BNH7-F1
#
_entry.id   AF-A0A561BNH7-F1
#
_cell.length_a   1.000
_cell.length_b   1.000
_cell.length_c   1.000
_cell.angle_alpha   90.00
_cell.angle_beta   90.00
_cell.angle_gamma   90.00
#
_symmetry.space_group_name_H-M   'P 1'
#
loop_
_entity.id
_entity.type
_entity.pdbx_description
1 polymer ?
#
loop_
_entity_poly.entity_id
_entity_poly.type
_entity_poly.pdbx_seq_one_letter_code
_entity_poly.pdbx_strand_id
1 'polypeptide(L)'
;MNNARTDLRQAHDFLRAELLAVAAAVVPDQDPVVTRDSGPITPGVLFDGRGAETVCSITVQTGNPAAPDPAAAVRSAAEAFSSRGWTAEVPPEENGHHRAIARRDGYDVAVHAWTTDWRITLVGETPL
;
A
#
# COMPACT_ATOMS: atom_id res chain seq x y z
N MET A 1 16.79 -15.34 21.86
CA MET A 1 17.04 -14.76 20.53
C MET A 1 15.86 -15.12 19.62
N ASN A 2 14.84 -14.24 19.51
CA ASN A 2 13.68 -14.45 18.62
C ASN A 2 12.96 -13.12 18.23
N ASN A 3 13.62 -11.97 18.42
CA ASN A 3 12.95 -10.67 18.33
C ASN A 3 12.75 -10.22 16.87
N ALA A 4 13.72 -10.43 15.98
CA ALA A 4 13.66 -9.95 14.60
C ALA A 4 12.53 -10.57 13.75
N ARG A 5 12.23 -11.87 13.89
CA ARG A 5 11.10 -12.50 13.18
C ARG A 5 9.74 -12.06 13.70
N THR A 6 9.66 -11.75 14.99
CA THR A 6 8.42 -11.27 15.60
C THR A 6 8.12 -9.85 15.13
N ASP A 7 9.16 -9.03 15.00
CA ASP A 7 9.09 -7.65 14.50
C ASP A 7 8.63 -7.61 13.03
N LEU A 8 9.22 -8.42 12.14
CA LEU A 8 8.80 -8.46 10.74
C LEU A 8 7.34 -8.91 10.55
N ARG A 9 6.89 -9.93 11.29
CA ARG A 9 5.49 -10.36 11.23
C ARG A 9 4.55 -9.26 11.73
N GLN A 10 4.91 -8.60 12.84
CA GLN A 10 4.11 -7.49 13.36
C GLN A 10 4.05 -6.33 12.37
N ALA A 11 5.17 -6.00 11.72
CA ALA A 11 5.23 -4.98 10.69
C ALA A 11 4.36 -5.34 9.47
N HIS A 12 4.43 -6.59 9.03
CA HIS A 12 3.60 -7.13 7.96
C HIS A 12 2.10 -7.07 8.30
N ASP A 13 1.71 -7.55 9.48
CA ASP A 13 0.33 -7.54 9.95
C ASP A 13 -0.21 -6.10 10.06
N PHE A 14 0.61 -5.18 10.57
CA PHE A 14 0.29 -3.75 10.64
C PHE A 14 0.05 -3.17 9.24
N LEU A 15 1.01 -3.35 8.33
CA LEU A 15 0.89 -2.87 6.95
C LEU A 15 -0.36 -3.44 6.26
N ARG A 16 -0.61 -4.74 6.41
CA ARG A 16 -1.79 -5.40 5.86
C ARG A 16 -3.08 -4.77 6.37
N ALA A 17 -3.17 -4.53 7.67
CA ALA A 17 -4.34 -3.92 8.29
C ALA A 17 -4.56 -2.49 7.80
N GLU A 18 -3.50 -1.69 7.68
CA GLU A 18 -3.58 -0.31 7.18
C GLU A 18 -4.05 -0.26 5.72
N LEU A 19 -3.46 -1.07 4.84
CA LEU A 19 -3.86 -1.13 3.42
C LEU A 19 -5.32 -1.55 3.25
N LEU A 20 -5.77 -2.56 3.99
CA LEU A 20 -7.16 -3.01 3.95
C LEU A 20 -8.12 -1.94 4.48
N ALA A 21 -7.78 -1.29 5.59
CA ALA A 21 -8.63 -0.25 6.17
C ALA A 21 -8.78 0.96 5.24
N VAL A 22 -7.69 1.40 4.58
CA VAL A 22 -7.76 2.49 3.61
C VAL A 22 -8.55 2.05 2.37
N ALA A 23 -8.31 0.86 1.84
CA ALA A 23 -9.03 0.38 0.66
C ALA A 23 -10.55 0.25 0.91
N ALA A 24 -10.95 -0.16 2.12
CA ALA A 24 -12.36 -0.20 2.53
C ALA A 24 -12.98 1.20 2.71
N ALA A 25 -12.18 2.20 3.11
CA ALA A 25 -12.64 3.58 3.23
C ALA A 25 -12.88 4.25 1.86
N VAL A 26 -12.10 3.88 0.84
CA VAL A 26 -12.22 4.43 -0.52
C VAL A 26 -13.49 3.95 -1.22
N VAL A 27 -13.87 2.68 -1.05
CA VAL A 27 -15.12 2.13 -1.57
C VAL A 27 -15.89 1.52 -0.40
N PRO A 28 -16.70 2.33 0.32
CA PRO A 28 -17.49 1.86 1.44
C PRO A 28 -18.43 0.72 1.03
N ASP A 29 -18.76 -0.14 2.00
CA ASP A 29 -19.66 -1.29 1.83
C ASP A 29 -19.19 -2.34 0.81
N GLN A 30 -17.91 -2.30 0.43
CA GLN A 30 -17.27 -3.32 -0.40
C GLN A 30 -15.98 -3.80 0.25
N ASP A 31 -15.77 -5.12 0.19
CA ASP A 31 -14.56 -5.72 0.75
C ASP A 31 -13.37 -5.53 -0.21
N PRO A 32 -12.27 -4.92 0.24
CA PRO A 32 -11.03 -4.91 -0.51
C PRO A 32 -10.37 -6.30 -0.48
N VAL A 33 -9.53 -6.57 -1.47
CA VAL A 33 -8.88 -7.88 -1.63
C VAL A 33 -7.37 -7.70 -1.67
N VAL A 34 -6.66 -8.51 -0.89
CA VAL A 34 -5.21 -8.67 -1.03
C VAL A 34 -4.94 -9.55 -2.25
N THR A 35 -4.38 -8.95 -3.30
CA THR A 35 -4.08 -9.64 -4.56
C THR A 35 -2.66 -10.20 -4.59
N ARG A 36 -1.76 -9.61 -3.80
CA ARG A 36 -0.41 -10.11 -3.59
C ARG A 36 0.02 -9.87 -2.16
N ASP A 37 0.61 -10.89 -1.56
CA ASP A 37 1.24 -10.79 -0.25
C ASP A 37 2.56 -11.55 -0.33
N SER A 38 3.67 -10.82 -0.35
CA SER A 38 4.98 -11.35 -0.65
C SER A 38 5.98 -10.93 0.42
N GLY A 39 6.57 -11.90 1.13
CA GLY A 39 7.61 -11.64 2.12
C GLY A 39 7.96 -12.89 2.94
N PRO A 40 9.13 -12.91 3.62
CA PRO A 40 10.22 -11.93 3.57
C PRO A 40 10.99 -12.02 2.25
N ILE A 41 11.22 -10.89 1.57
CA ILE A 41 12.11 -10.78 0.40
C ILE A 41 13.34 -9.98 0.83
N THR A 42 14.54 -10.44 0.49
CA THR A 42 15.78 -9.68 0.73
C THR A 42 16.09 -8.79 -0.48
N PRO A 43 15.99 -7.45 -0.40
CA PRO A 43 16.46 -6.57 -1.46
C PRO A 43 17.97 -6.80 -1.67
N GLY A 44 18.42 -6.97 -2.92
CA GLY A 44 19.85 -7.11 -3.24
C GLY A 44 20.47 -8.52 -3.22
N VAL A 45 19.76 -9.58 -2.81
CA VAL A 45 20.37 -10.94 -2.72
C VAL A 45 20.88 -11.51 -4.06
N LEU A 46 20.44 -10.98 -5.20
CA LEU A 46 20.96 -11.41 -6.50
C LEU A 46 22.36 -10.84 -6.85
N PHE A 47 22.91 -9.87 -6.10
CA PHE A 47 24.13 -9.15 -6.54
C PHE A 47 25.35 -9.22 -5.61
N ASP A 48 25.22 -9.44 -4.30
CA ASP A 48 26.36 -9.16 -3.40
C ASP A 48 26.45 -9.98 -2.09
N GLY A 49 25.58 -10.99 -1.90
CA GLY A 49 25.80 -12.04 -0.88
C GLY A 49 25.81 -11.59 0.59
N ARG A 50 25.33 -10.38 0.90
CA ARG A 50 25.08 -9.91 2.27
C ARG A 50 23.59 -10.10 2.62
N GLY A 51 23.25 -10.82 3.69
CA GLY A 51 21.90 -10.82 4.30
C GLY A 51 21.91 -10.01 5.60
N ALA A 52 20.83 -9.40 6.12
CA ALA A 52 19.41 -9.67 5.99
C ALA A 52 18.56 -8.41 6.29
N GLU A 53 18.36 -7.52 5.31
CA GLU A 53 17.24 -6.58 5.35
C GLU A 53 16.11 -7.25 4.57
N THR A 54 15.02 -7.62 5.24
CA THR A 54 13.91 -8.33 4.58
C THR A 54 12.66 -7.48 4.64
N VAL A 55 12.14 -7.10 3.48
CA VAL A 55 10.87 -6.40 3.37
C VAL A 55 9.75 -7.38 3.03
N CYS A 56 8.56 -7.09 3.53
CA CYS A 56 7.33 -7.64 2.99
C CYS A 56 6.67 -6.59 2.10
N SER A 57 6.14 -7.01 0.96
CA SER A 57 5.36 -6.20 0.03
C SER A 57 3.94 -6.77 -0.08
N ILE A 58 2.95 -5.89 0.08
CA ILE A 58 1.54 -6.26 0.03
C ILE A 58 0.85 -5.40 -1.02
N THR A 59 0.05 -6.02 -1.87
CA THR A 59 -0.81 -5.34 -2.84
C THR A 59 -2.28 -5.60 -2.50
N VAL A 60 -3.02 -4.52 -2.36
CA VAL A 60 -4.47 -4.52 -2.10
C VAL A 60 -5.17 -3.81 -3.25
N GLN A 61 -6.31 -4.33 -3.67
CA GLN A 61 -7.24 -3.63 -4.55
C GLN A 61 -8.52 -3.30 -3.80
N THR A 62 -9.10 -2.14 -4.10
CA THR A 62 -10.42 -1.77 -3.59
C THR A 62 -11.53 -2.65 -4.15
N GLY A 63 -12.71 -2.57 -3.54
CA GLY A 63 -13.95 -3.07 -4.11
C GLY A 63 -14.33 -2.38 -5.42
N ASN A 64 -15.44 -2.80 -6.04
CA ASN A 64 -15.91 -2.22 -7.30
C ASN A 64 -16.92 -1.08 -7.03
N PRO A 65 -16.57 0.19 -7.29
CA PRO A 65 -17.49 1.30 -7.12
C PRO A 65 -18.60 1.28 -8.18
N ALA A 66 -19.80 1.74 -7.82
CA ALA A 66 -20.92 1.85 -8.77
C ALA A 66 -20.66 2.88 -9.90
N ALA A 67 -19.86 3.90 -9.62
CA ALA A 67 -19.41 4.91 -10.56
C ALA A 67 -17.91 5.17 -10.36
N PRO A 68 -17.02 4.60 -11.20
CA PRO A 68 -15.58 4.79 -11.07
C PRO A 68 -15.15 6.25 -11.29
N ASP A 69 -14.44 6.81 -10.31
CA ASP A 69 -13.67 8.05 -10.43
C ASP A 69 -12.27 7.81 -9.84
N PRO A 70 -11.30 7.40 -10.68
CA PRO A 70 -9.94 7.10 -10.23
C PRO A 70 -9.25 8.27 -9.52
N ALA A 71 -9.49 9.50 -9.97
CA ALA A 71 -8.88 10.69 -9.39
C ALA A 71 -9.42 10.96 -7.98
N ALA A 72 -10.74 10.88 -7.81
CA ALA A 72 -11.36 11.02 -6.50
C ALA A 72 -10.97 9.87 -5.55
N ALA A 73 -10.90 8.64 -6.06
CA ALA A 73 -10.51 7.48 -5.28
C ALA A 73 -9.06 7.58 -4.76
N VAL A 74 -8.12 8.03 -5.60
CA VAL A 74 -6.73 8.26 -5.19
C VAL A 74 -6.61 9.37 -4.13
N ARG A 75 -7.35 10.49 -4.30
CA ARG A 75 -7.39 11.55 -3.27
C ARG A 75 -7.98 11.05 -1.96
N SER A 76 -9.08 10.31 -2.02
CA SER A 76 -9.72 9.71 -0.85
C SER A 76 -8.79 8.74 -0.11
N ALA A 77 -8.00 7.94 -0.84
CA ALA A 77 -6.99 7.08 -0.25
C ALA A 77 -5.92 7.89 0.50
N ALA A 78 -5.42 8.98 -0.09
CA ALA A 78 -4.46 9.86 0.56
C ALA A 78 -5.02 10.51 1.83
N GLU A 79 -6.26 11.02 1.79
CA GLU A 79 -6.96 11.56 2.96
C GLU A 79 -7.15 10.52 4.06
N ALA A 80 -7.54 9.29 3.69
CA ALA A 80 -7.68 8.17 4.61
C ALA A 80 -6.34 7.81 5.27
N PHE A 81 -5.23 7.76 4.51
CA PHE A 81 -3.90 7.61 5.09
C PHE A 81 -3.55 8.74 6.06
N SER A 82 -3.78 10.00 5.68
CA SER A 82 -3.52 11.14 6.56
C SER A 82 -4.33 11.11 7.85
N SER A 83 -5.60 10.73 7.79
CA SER A 83 -6.46 10.57 8.98
C SER A 83 -5.94 9.51 9.96
N ARG A 84 -5.13 8.56 9.46
CA ARG A 84 -4.51 7.48 10.24
C ARG A 84 -3.10 7.80 10.70
N GLY A 85 -2.61 9.02 10.46
CA GLY A 85 -1.30 9.49 10.91
C GLY A 85 -0.16 9.24 9.92
N TRP A 86 -0.47 8.99 8.64
CA TRP A 86 0.54 8.91 7.59
C TRP A 86 0.75 10.28 6.94
N THR A 87 1.97 10.55 6.47
CA THR A 87 2.22 11.68 5.58
C THR A 87 1.90 11.25 4.16
N ALA A 88 0.84 11.80 3.56
CA ALA A 88 0.39 11.43 2.22
C ALA A 88 0.44 12.62 1.25
N GLU A 89 0.84 12.34 0.01
CA GLU A 89 1.00 13.33 -1.06
C GLU A 89 0.34 12.80 -2.34
N VAL A 90 -0.37 13.69 -3.04
CA VAL A 90 -0.99 13.39 -4.35
C VAL A 90 -0.28 14.24 -5.40
N PRO A 91 0.71 13.70 -6.14
CA PRO A 91 1.31 14.42 -7.25
C PRO A 91 0.29 14.69 -8.37
N PRO A 92 0.57 15.64 -9.28
CA PRO A 92 -0.24 15.85 -10.46
C PRO A 92 -0.41 14.57 -11.29
N GLU A 93 -1.56 14.45 -11.97
CA GLU A 93 -1.80 13.38 -12.94
C GLU A 93 -0.74 13.41 -14.04
N GLU A 94 -0.29 12.22 -14.45
CA GLU A 94 0.62 12.05 -15.57
C GLU A 94 0.03 11.04 -16.56
N ASN A 95 -0.33 11.49 -17.77
CA ASN A 95 -0.84 10.63 -18.85
C ASN A 95 -2.03 9.73 -18.44
N GLY A 96 -2.99 10.25 -17.66
CA GLY A 96 -4.10 9.47 -17.14
C GLY A 96 -3.77 8.58 -15.94
N HIS A 97 -2.56 8.68 -15.38
CA HIS A 97 -2.15 7.96 -14.18
C HIS A 97 -2.31 8.86 -12.95
N HIS A 98 -3.26 8.49 -12.10
CA HIS A 98 -3.50 9.09 -10.79
C HIS A 98 -2.68 8.34 -9.74
N ARG A 99 -1.95 9.09 -8.91
CA ARG A 99 -1.06 8.51 -7.91
C ARG A 99 -1.17 9.22 -6.57
N ALA A 100 -0.94 8.47 -5.50
CA ALA A 100 -0.60 9.03 -4.20
C ALA A 100 0.54 8.23 -3.58
N ILE A 101 1.31 8.88 -2.72
CA ILE A 101 2.36 8.24 -1.92
C ILE A 101 2.04 8.52 -0.45
N ALA A 102 2.14 7.52 0.40
CA ALA A 102 1.97 7.66 1.85
C ALA A 102 3.16 7.04 2.59
N ARG A 103 3.63 7.72 3.64
CA ARG A 103 4.78 7.28 4.45
C ARG A 103 4.50 7.41 5.93
N ARG A 104 5.01 6.46 6.72
CA ARG A 104 4.94 6.48 8.18
C ARG A 104 5.99 5.55 8.76
N ASP A 105 6.79 5.99 9.73
CA ASP A 105 7.67 5.11 10.53
C ASP A 105 8.53 4.12 9.70
N GLY A 106 8.98 4.52 8.50
CA GLY A 106 9.76 3.67 7.59
C GLY A 106 8.94 2.75 6.67
N TYR A 107 7.61 2.74 6.80
CA TYR A 107 6.71 2.11 5.83
C TYR A 107 6.48 3.06 4.66
N ASP A 108 6.48 2.50 3.46
CA ASP A 108 6.18 3.20 2.21
C ASP A 108 4.94 2.58 1.56
N VAL A 109 4.04 3.42 1.09
CA VAL A 109 2.85 3.00 0.33
C VAL A 109 2.71 3.85 -0.92
N ALA A 110 2.43 3.19 -2.04
CA ALA A 110 2.08 3.82 -3.29
C ALA A 110 0.65 3.41 -3.70
N VAL A 111 -0.14 4.39 -4.10
CA VAL A 111 -1.51 4.22 -4.59
C VAL A 111 -1.54 4.59 -6.06
N HIS A 112 -2.15 3.74 -6.88
CA HIS A 112 -2.14 3.88 -8.33
C HIS A 112 -3.51 3.57 -8.92
N ALA A 113 -3.92 4.39 -9.89
CA ALA A 113 -5.06 4.11 -10.75
C ALA A 113 -4.91 4.82 -12.09
N TRP A 114 -5.25 4.15 -13.17
CA TRP A 114 -5.41 4.79 -14.48
C TRP A 114 -6.83 5.33 -14.63
N THR A 115 -7.03 6.33 -15.48
CA THR A 115 -8.35 6.90 -15.79
C THR A 115 -9.34 5.84 -16.32
N THR A 116 -8.85 4.76 -16.91
CA THR A 116 -9.67 3.63 -17.39
C THR A 116 -9.93 2.56 -16.33
N ASP A 117 -9.29 2.67 -15.16
CA ASP A 117 -9.44 1.68 -14.11
C ASP A 117 -10.76 1.85 -13.37
N TRP A 118 -11.33 0.71 -13.01
CA TRP A 118 -12.53 0.59 -12.20
C TRP A 118 -12.19 0.42 -10.71
N ARG A 119 -10.95 0.02 -10.39
CA ARG A 119 -10.42 -0.16 -9.04
C ARG A 119 -9.09 0.55 -8.89
N ILE A 120 -8.77 1.01 -7.68
CA ILE A 120 -7.44 1.50 -7.38
C ILE A 120 -6.59 0.39 -6.74
N THR A 121 -5.28 0.47 -6.93
CA THR A 121 -4.32 -0.48 -6.36
C THR A 121 -3.45 0.22 -5.33
N LEU A 122 -3.32 -0.36 -4.15
CA LEU A 122 -2.43 0.08 -3.08
C LEU A 122 -1.30 -0.94 -2.96
N VAL A 123 -0.06 -0.49 -2.99
CA VAL A 123 1.14 -1.30 -2.79
C VAL A 123 1.88 -0.74 -1.60
N GLY A 124 2.10 -1.56 -0.58
CA GLY A 124 2.84 -1.16 0.61
C GLY A 124 4.06 -2.03 0.84
N GLU A 125 5.08 -1.45 1.48
CA GLU A 125 6.31 -2.11 1.88
C GLU A 125 6.61 -1.85 3.36
N THR A 126 7.12 -2.87 4.07
CA THR A 126 7.56 -2.74 5.47
C THR A 126 8.92 -2.04 5.55
N PRO A 127 9.29 -1.44 6.71
CA PRO A 127 10.63 -0.91 6.93
C PRO A 127 11.73 -1.95 6.70
N LEU A 128 12.95 -1.45 6.40
CA LEU A 128 14.19 -2.23 6.31
C LEU A 128 14.75 -2.60 7.69
#